data_AF-A0A357IAU8-F1
#
_entry.id   AF-A0A357IAU8-F1
#
_cell.length_a   1.000
_cell.length_b   1.000
_cell.length_c   1.000
_cell.angle_alpha   90.00
_cell.angle_beta   90.00
_cell.angle_gamma   90.00
#
_symmetry.space_group_name_H-M   'P 1'
#
loop_
_entity.id
_entity.type
_entity.pdbx_description
1 polymer ?
#
loop_
_entity_poly.entity_id
_entity_poly.type
_entity_poly.pdbx_seq_one_letter_code
_entity_poly.pdbx_strand_id
1 'polypeptide(L)'
;MSTTSLSKSKIKILLLEGVHQRALDTLKKHGYENIEYHKTSLVGDELKAKIKHVHFIGIRSRTQLTAEVLQAAEKLVGIGCFCIGTNQVDLHAAKLKGVPVFNAPFSNTRSVAELVLGEILLLLRDIPAKNAKAHRGEWDKTANGSVEARGKTLGIIGYGHIGSQLSIMAENIGMKVMFYDIENKLPLTNATPADSLSDLLQQADVVSLHVPETAET
;
A
#
# COMPACT_ATOMS: atom_id res chain seq x y z
N MET A 1 0.94 1.30 44.78
CA MET A 1 1.52 0.77 43.54
C MET A 1 2.22 1.92 42.84
N SER A 2 3.56 1.89 42.75
CA SER A 2 4.30 2.91 42.01
C SER A 2 3.98 2.78 40.53
N THR A 3 3.36 3.79 39.93
CA THR A 3 3.19 3.93 38.49
C THR A 3 4.57 4.13 37.86
N THR A 4 5.24 3.04 37.50
CA THR A 4 6.55 3.06 36.81
C THR A 4 6.44 3.50 35.35
N SER A 5 5.22 3.64 34.82
CA SER A 5 4.97 4.11 33.45
C SER A 5 4.79 5.63 33.38
N LEU A 6 5.39 6.24 32.36
CA LEU A 6 5.18 7.64 32.02
C LEU A 6 3.69 7.89 31.77
N SER A 7 3.12 8.92 32.40
CA SER A 7 1.73 9.31 32.14
C SER A 7 1.49 9.52 30.64
N LYS A 8 0.39 8.96 30.11
CA LYS A 8 0.07 9.02 28.67
C LYS A 8 -0.09 10.45 28.16
N SER A 9 -0.51 11.40 29.01
CA SER A 9 -0.58 12.82 28.66
C SER A 9 0.80 13.46 28.41
N LYS A 10 1.88 12.85 28.92
CA LYS A 10 3.27 13.30 28.67
C LYS A 10 3.89 12.64 27.42
N ILE A 11 3.26 11.63 26.85
CA ILE A 11 3.72 10.95 25.64
C ILE A 11 3.35 11.82 24.43
N LYS A 12 4.34 12.51 23.89
CA LYS A 12 4.20 13.34 22.68
C LYS A 12 4.17 12.47 21.42
N ILE A 13 3.11 12.60 20.64
CA ILE A 13 2.92 11.92 19.35
C ILE A 13 2.92 12.96 18.24
N LEU A 14 3.74 12.76 17.21
CA LEU A 14 3.77 13.60 16.00
C LEU A 14 3.15 12.84 14.83
N LEU A 15 2.11 13.38 14.20
CA LEU A 15 1.46 12.79 13.04
C LEU A 15 1.60 13.75 11.85
N LEU A 16 2.17 13.28 10.75
CA LEU A 16 2.46 14.07 9.55
C LEU A 16 1.62 13.60 8.35
N GLU A 17 1.62 14.41 7.28
CA GLU A 17 1.04 14.06 5.98
C GLU A 17 -0.46 13.74 5.99
N GLY A 18 -1.18 14.31 6.95
CA GLY A 18 -2.63 14.24 6.99
C GLY A 18 -3.14 12.81 7.17
N VAL A 19 -2.58 12.05 8.12
CA VAL A 19 -3.13 10.74 8.49
C VAL A 19 -4.61 10.84 8.81
N HIS A 20 -5.36 9.77 8.54
CA HIS A 20 -6.81 9.75 8.66
C HIS A 20 -7.27 10.06 10.09
N GLN A 21 -8.35 10.82 10.26
CA GLN A 21 -8.87 11.28 11.55
C GLN A 21 -9.08 10.15 12.58
N ARG A 22 -9.54 8.98 12.10
CA ARG A 22 -9.64 7.74 12.90
C ARG A 22 -8.37 7.39 13.69
N ALA A 23 -7.17 7.70 13.20
CA ALA A 23 -5.93 7.48 13.93
C ALA A 23 -5.87 8.36 15.19
N LEU A 24 -6.20 9.65 15.06
CA LEU A 24 -6.26 10.59 16.18
C LEU A 24 -7.35 10.17 17.18
N ASP A 25 -8.53 9.81 16.67
CA ASP A 25 -9.66 9.41 17.52
C ASP A 25 -9.32 8.14 18.32
N THR A 26 -8.62 7.20 17.68
CA THR A 26 -8.13 5.97 18.33
C THR A 26 -7.10 6.28 19.41
N LEU A 27 -6.13 7.14 19.14
CA LEU A 27 -5.12 7.55 20.12
C LEU A 27 -5.75 8.24 21.33
N LYS A 28 -6.66 9.20 21.08
CA LYS A 28 -7.41 9.91 22.13
C LYS A 28 -8.25 8.94 22.97
N LYS A 29 -8.96 8.01 22.34
CA LYS A 29 -9.75 6.97 23.03
C LYS A 29 -8.89 6.11 23.98
N HIS A 30 -7.61 5.94 23.68
CA HIS A 30 -6.67 5.19 24.53
C HIS A 30 -5.89 6.07 25.53
N GLY A 31 -6.26 7.34 25.67
CA GLY A 31 -5.69 8.28 26.65
C GLY A 31 -4.42 9.02 26.19
N TYR A 32 -4.09 8.99 24.90
CA TYR A 32 -3.02 9.80 24.34
C TYR A 32 -3.57 11.16 23.91
N GLU A 33 -3.30 12.19 24.70
CA GLU A 33 -3.84 13.54 24.49
C GLU A 33 -2.84 14.48 23.79
N ASN A 34 -1.54 14.25 23.97
CA ASN A 34 -0.48 15.10 23.43
C ASN A 34 -0.13 14.69 21.99
N ILE A 35 -1.03 15.03 21.07
CA ILE A 35 -0.92 14.73 19.64
C ILE A 35 -0.69 16.04 18.87
N GLU A 36 0.46 16.14 18.20
CA GLU A 36 0.75 17.19 17.23
C GLU A 36 0.46 16.66 15.81
N TYR A 37 -0.44 17.32 15.07
CA TYR A 37 -0.92 16.86 13.77
C TYR A 37 -0.66 17.87 12.66
N HIS A 38 -0.09 17.41 11.55
CA HIS A 38 0.20 18.21 10.35
C HIS A 38 -0.41 17.56 9.11
N LYS A 39 -1.04 18.38 8.26
CA LYS A 39 -1.58 17.93 6.96
C LYS A 39 -0.50 17.69 5.91
N THR A 40 0.68 18.27 6.11
CA THR A 40 1.83 18.22 5.20
C THR A 40 2.97 17.40 5.80
N SER A 41 3.95 17.06 4.97
CA SER A 41 5.24 16.55 5.43
C SER A 41 6.09 17.71 5.99
N LEU A 42 7.01 17.37 6.88
CA LEU A 42 8.10 18.26 7.31
C LEU A 42 9.41 17.75 6.71
N VAL A 43 10.36 18.65 6.43
CA VAL A 43 11.63 18.30 5.79
C VAL A 43 12.80 18.98 6.49
N GLY A 44 14.01 18.43 6.31
CA GLY A 44 15.26 19.02 6.77
C GLY A 44 15.28 19.35 8.27
N ASP A 45 15.74 20.55 8.59
CA ASP A 45 15.95 20.99 9.98
C ASP A 45 14.64 21.14 10.76
N GLU A 46 13.52 21.45 10.09
CA GLU A 46 12.22 21.52 10.74
C GLU A 46 11.79 20.16 11.28
N LEU A 47 11.97 19.10 10.48
CA LEU A 47 11.70 17.72 10.91
C LEU A 47 12.62 17.32 12.07
N LYS A 48 13.93 17.63 11.99
CA LYS A 48 14.91 17.37 13.06
C LYS A 48 14.53 18.07 14.37
N ALA A 49 14.12 19.34 14.29
CA ALA A 49 13.70 20.11 15.46
C ALA A 49 12.43 19.53 16.11
N LYS A 50 11.45 19.14 15.28
CA LYS A 50 10.18 18.60 15.78
C LYS A 50 10.31 17.21 16.38
N ILE A 51 11.07 16.32 15.76
CA ILE A 51 11.21 14.93 16.20
C ILE A 51 12.01 14.79 17.50
N LYS A 52 12.84 15.77 17.85
CA LYS A 52 13.77 15.75 18.98
C LYS A 52 13.17 15.22 20.29
N HIS A 53 11.95 15.67 20.63
CA HIS A 53 11.28 15.32 21.89
C HIS A 53 9.98 14.52 21.71
N VAL A 54 9.83 13.88 20.55
CA VAL A 54 8.66 13.05 20.21
C VAL A 54 8.90 11.60 20.66
N HIS A 55 7.87 10.97 21.20
CA HIS A 55 7.91 9.56 21.61
C HIS A 55 7.42 8.64 20.49
N PHE A 56 6.43 9.07 19.71
CA PHE A 56 5.94 8.32 18.55
C PHE A 56 5.77 9.25 17.36
N ILE A 57 6.21 8.81 16.19
CA ILE A 57 5.97 9.53 14.93
C ILE A 57 5.14 8.68 13.99
N GLY A 58 4.10 9.27 13.40
CA GLY A 58 3.29 8.71 12.34
C GLY A 58 3.52 9.46 11.04
N ILE A 59 3.93 8.75 9.98
CA ILE A 59 4.24 9.33 8.66
C ILE A 59 3.50 8.61 7.55
N ARG A 60 3.55 9.14 6.32
CA ARG A 60 3.16 8.44 5.09
C ARG A 60 4.40 8.32 4.19
N SER A 61 4.26 8.51 2.88
CA SER A 61 5.30 8.21 1.89
C SER A 61 6.27 9.35 1.59
N ARG A 62 5.97 10.60 1.98
CA ARG A 62 6.81 11.76 1.63
C ARG A 62 7.89 12.05 2.68
N THR A 63 7.58 11.87 3.96
CA THR A 63 8.53 12.16 5.03
C THR A 63 9.68 11.16 5.02
N GLN A 64 10.92 11.64 4.94
CA GLN A 64 12.12 10.81 4.95
C GLN A 64 12.70 10.75 6.36
N LEU A 65 12.66 9.57 6.99
CA LEU A 65 13.31 9.31 8.27
C LEU A 65 14.67 8.67 8.04
N THR A 66 15.62 9.50 7.60
CA THR A 66 17.01 9.09 7.39
C THR A 66 17.74 8.86 8.72
N ALA A 67 18.91 8.22 8.68
CA ALA A 67 19.78 8.06 9.84
C ALA A 67 20.01 9.38 10.61
N GLU A 68 20.23 10.50 9.90
CA GLU A 68 20.44 11.82 10.52
C GLU A 68 19.21 12.32 11.28
N VAL A 69 18.01 12.16 10.69
CA VAL A 69 16.75 12.56 11.34
C VAL A 69 16.50 11.70 12.57
N LEU A 70 16.72 10.39 12.43
CA LEU A 70 16.58 9.45 13.53
C LEU A 70 17.58 9.76 14.63
N GLN A 71 18.82 10.16 14.31
CA GLN A 71 19.85 10.53 15.28
C GLN A 71 19.41 11.72 16.16
N ALA A 72 18.77 12.73 15.57
CA ALA A 72 18.24 13.89 16.28
C ALA A 72 17.08 13.57 17.24
N ALA A 73 16.42 12.41 17.08
CA ALA A 73 15.31 12.00 17.95
C ALA A 73 15.83 11.40 19.27
N GLU A 74 15.61 12.11 20.39
CA GLU A 74 16.14 11.74 21.71
C GLU A 74 15.19 10.85 22.51
N LYS A 75 13.88 10.92 22.22
CA LYS A 75 12.83 10.24 23.00
C LYS A 75 12.02 9.22 22.21
N LEU A 76 12.40 8.97 20.96
CA LEU A 76 11.61 8.16 20.03
C LEU A 76 11.54 6.69 20.51
N VAL A 77 10.33 6.18 20.62
CA VAL A 77 9.99 4.82 21.07
C VAL A 77 9.41 3.98 19.94
N GLY A 78 8.79 4.59 18.93
CA GLY A 78 8.25 3.85 17.79
C GLY A 78 7.88 4.73 16.61
N ILE A 79 7.90 4.13 15.42
CA ILE A 79 7.55 4.76 14.15
C ILE A 79 6.34 4.01 13.56
N GLY A 80 5.31 4.75 13.17
CA GLY A 80 4.17 4.24 12.42
C GLY A 80 4.17 4.75 10.98
N CYS A 81 4.40 3.87 10.02
CA CYS A 81 4.18 4.13 8.61
C CYS A 81 2.70 3.88 8.28
N PHE A 82 1.91 4.94 8.11
CA PHE A 82 0.50 4.88 7.71
C PHE A 82 0.36 4.61 6.19
N CYS A 83 1.11 3.61 5.70
CA CYS A 83 1.17 3.12 4.33
C CYS A 83 1.68 1.66 4.33
N ILE A 84 1.66 0.98 3.17
CA ILE A 84 2.31 -0.35 3.04
C ILE A 84 3.83 -0.18 3.16
N GLY A 85 4.41 0.66 2.29
CA GLY A 85 5.86 0.79 2.14
C GLY A 85 6.52 1.40 3.37
N THR A 86 7.77 1.00 3.58
CA THR A 86 8.64 1.54 4.65
C THR A 86 9.96 2.10 4.10
N ASN A 87 10.09 2.21 2.77
CA ASN A 87 11.30 2.61 2.06
C ASN A 87 11.81 4.02 2.46
N GLN A 88 10.91 4.88 2.91
CA GLN A 88 11.17 6.22 3.42
C GLN A 88 11.76 6.26 4.84
N VAL A 89 11.93 5.11 5.48
CA VAL A 89 12.52 4.97 6.82
C VAL A 89 13.81 4.17 6.71
N ASP A 90 14.88 4.70 7.28
CA ASP A 90 16.11 3.93 7.47
C ASP A 90 15.90 2.88 8.56
N LEU A 91 15.47 1.68 8.13
CA LEU A 91 15.17 0.56 9.01
C LEU A 91 16.41 0.08 9.79
N HIS A 92 17.61 0.23 9.21
CA HIS A 92 18.85 -0.16 9.88
C HIS A 92 19.18 0.80 11.02
N ALA A 93 19.11 2.11 10.78
CA ALA A 93 19.32 3.12 11.80
C ALA A 93 18.24 3.06 12.90
N ALA A 94 16.97 2.82 12.54
CA ALA A 94 15.89 2.63 13.51
C ALA A 94 16.15 1.40 14.40
N LYS A 95 16.58 0.28 13.80
CA LYS A 95 16.96 -0.95 14.52
C LYS A 95 18.11 -0.70 15.50
N LEU A 96 19.18 -0.02 15.08
CA LEU A 96 20.33 0.29 15.94
C LEU A 96 19.95 1.18 17.13
N LYS A 97 18.95 2.06 16.98
CA LYS A 97 18.39 2.86 18.07
C LYS A 97 17.37 2.12 18.96
N GLY A 98 17.01 0.87 18.64
CA GLY A 98 15.97 0.14 19.35
C GLY A 98 14.56 0.70 19.11
N VAL A 99 14.34 1.37 17.97
CA VAL A 99 13.05 1.96 17.60
C VAL A 99 12.33 1.03 16.61
N PRO A 100 11.25 0.33 17.03
CA PRO A 100 10.44 -0.46 16.12
C PRO A 100 9.71 0.40 15.09
N VAL A 101 9.59 -0.14 13.87
CA VAL A 101 8.84 0.44 12.75
C VAL A 101 7.65 -0.45 12.44
N PHE A 102 6.45 0.12 12.47
CA PHE A 102 5.20 -0.54 12.12
C PHE A 102 4.69 0.02 10.80
N ASN A 103 4.05 -0.81 9.98
CA ASN A 103 3.34 -0.39 8.77
C ASN A 103 1.89 -0.87 8.79
N ALA A 104 1.14 -0.56 7.73
CA ALA A 104 -0.25 -0.98 7.56
C ALA A 104 -0.40 -1.93 6.34
N PRO A 105 0.16 -3.15 6.41
CA PRO A 105 0.42 -4.00 5.24
C PRO A 105 -0.84 -4.47 4.50
N PHE A 106 -2.01 -4.43 5.16
CA PHE A 106 -3.27 -4.96 4.61
C PHE A 106 -4.34 -3.89 4.39
N SER A 107 -4.01 -2.61 4.60
CA SER A 107 -5.01 -1.53 4.69
C SER A 107 -5.59 -1.09 3.34
N ASN A 108 -4.85 -1.27 2.26
CA ASN A 108 -5.21 -0.86 0.89
C ASN A 108 -5.47 -2.06 -0.04
N THR A 109 -5.48 -3.29 0.48
CA THR A 109 -5.68 -4.51 -0.30
C THR A 109 -6.91 -4.40 -1.21
N ARG A 110 -8.04 -3.98 -0.63
CA ARG A 110 -9.30 -3.82 -1.35
C ARG A 110 -9.22 -2.73 -2.42
N SER A 111 -8.64 -1.58 -2.07
CA SER A 111 -8.53 -0.43 -2.98
C SER A 111 -7.68 -0.74 -4.21
N VAL A 112 -6.56 -1.45 -4.05
CA VAL A 112 -5.70 -1.84 -5.18
C VAL A 112 -6.43 -2.84 -6.07
N ALA A 113 -7.10 -3.84 -5.49
CA ALA A 113 -7.83 -4.83 -6.28
C ALA A 113 -9.01 -4.22 -7.05
N GLU A 114 -9.74 -3.26 -6.46
CA GLU A 114 -10.80 -2.51 -7.16
C GLU A 114 -10.27 -1.64 -8.29
N LEU A 115 -9.12 -0.97 -8.07
CA LEU A 115 -8.45 -0.16 -9.10
C LEU A 115 -8.07 -1.03 -10.31
N VAL A 116 -7.35 -2.12 -10.07
CA VAL A 116 -6.86 -3.01 -11.13
C VAL A 116 -8.04 -3.58 -11.92
N LEU A 117 -9.11 -4.02 -11.25
CA LEU A 117 -10.30 -4.48 -11.95
C LEU A 117 -10.91 -3.40 -12.86
N GLY A 118 -10.98 -2.15 -12.39
CA GLY A 118 -11.41 -1.02 -13.20
C GLY A 118 -10.51 -0.78 -14.42
N GLU A 119 -9.20 -0.81 -14.22
CA GLU A 119 -8.21 -0.65 -15.29
C GLU A 119 -8.32 -1.76 -16.34
N ILE A 120 -8.47 -3.01 -15.91
CA ILE A 120 -8.69 -4.16 -16.80
C ILE A 120 -9.91 -3.92 -17.70
N LEU A 121 -11.05 -3.52 -17.12
CA LEU A 121 -12.27 -3.27 -17.88
C LEU A 121 -12.11 -2.15 -18.91
N LEU A 122 -11.37 -1.09 -18.55
CA LEU A 122 -11.14 0.05 -19.45
C LEU A 122 -10.15 -0.31 -20.57
N LEU A 123 -9.09 -1.06 -20.26
CA LEU A 123 -8.06 -1.47 -21.21
C LEU A 123 -8.60 -2.48 -22.23
N LEU A 124 -9.38 -3.48 -21.80
CA LEU A 124 -10.02 -4.44 -22.71
C LEU A 124 -11.00 -3.79 -23.69
N ARG A 125 -11.46 -2.58 -23.40
CA ARG A 125 -12.41 -1.81 -24.22
C ARG A 125 -11.76 -0.64 -24.97
N ASP A 126 -10.44 -0.46 -24.80
CA ASP A 126 -9.63 0.63 -25.33
C ASP A 126 -10.20 2.02 -24.99
N ILE A 127 -10.78 2.15 -23.80
CA ILE A 127 -11.39 3.41 -23.35
C ILE A 127 -10.36 4.53 -23.14
N PRO A 128 -9.15 4.29 -22.59
CA PRO A 128 -8.18 5.35 -22.41
C PRO A 128 -7.82 6.07 -23.72
N ALA A 129 -7.59 5.31 -24.81
CA ALA A 129 -7.27 5.89 -26.11
C ALA A 129 -8.47 6.63 -26.72
N LYS A 130 -9.66 6.03 -26.68
CA LYS A 130 -10.90 6.64 -27.19
C LYS A 130 -11.29 7.91 -26.44
N ASN A 131 -11.12 7.92 -25.11
CA ASN A 131 -11.32 9.09 -24.27
C ASN A 131 -10.36 10.23 -24.67
N ALA A 132 -9.07 9.91 -24.85
CA ALA A 132 -8.07 10.90 -25.28
C ALA A 132 -8.40 11.51 -26.66
N LYS A 133 -8.87 10.70 -27.62
CA LYS A 133 -9.36 11.16 -28.93
C LYS A 133 -10.56 12.08 -28.81
N ALA A 134 -11.57 11.71 -28.01
CA ALA A 134 -12.76 12.53 -27.81
C ALA A 134 -12.42 13.92 -27.26
N HIS A 135 -11.48 14.03 -26.32
CA HIS A 135 -10.99 15.32 -25.82
C HIS A 135 -10.30 16.20 -26.87
N ARG A 136 -9.83 15.62 -27.98
CA ARG A 136 -9.28 16.34 -29.15
C ARG A 136 -10.31 16.60 -30.25
N GLY A 137 -11.59 16.28 -30.00
CA GLY A 137 -12.67 16.43 -30.98
C GLY A 137 -12.77 15.28 -31.99
N GLU A 138 -12.01 14.20 -31.80
CA GLU A 138 -12.05 13.01 -32.65
C GLU A 138 -13.05 11.98 -32.07
N TRP A 139 -14.00 11.50 -32.87
CA TRP A 139 -14.98 10.49 -32.42
C TRP A 139 -14.70 9.11 -33.00
N ASP A 140 -14.07 8.24 -32.20
CA ASP A 140 -13.70 6.88 -32.60
C ASP A 140 -14.70 5.83 -32.10
N LYS A 141 -15.75 5.61 -32.90
CA LYS A 141 -16.80 4.62 -32.61
C LYS A 141 -16.55 3.32 -33.36
N THR A 142 -15.64 2.50 -32.85
CA THR A 142 -15.36 1.16 -33.36
C THR A 142 -15.41 0.08 -32.27
N ALA A 143 -15.82 -1.12 -32.68
CA ALA A 143 -15.77 -2.33 -31.86
C ALA A 143 -14.49 -3.15 -32.09
N ASN A 144 -13.67 -2.80 -33.09
CA ASN A 144 -12.43 -3.51 -33.38
C ASN A 144 -11.49 -3.45 -32.16
N GLY A 145 -10.95 -4.60 -31.76
CA GLY A 145 -10.05 -4.72 -30.60
C GLY A 145 -10.72 -4.52 -29.23
N SER A 146 -12.03 -4.30 -29.17
CA SER A 146 -12.77 -4.12 -27.92
C SER A 146 -13.45 -5.41 -27.50
N VAL A 147 -13.06 -5.98 -26.36
CA VAL A 147 -13.53 -7.29 -25.89
C VAL A 147 -14.17 -7.21 -24.51
N GLU A 148 -15.09 -8.13 -24.23
CA GLU A 148 -15.61 -8.34 -22.87
C GLU A 148 -14.56 -9.06 -22.01
N ALA A 149 -14.51 -8.69 -20.72
CA ALA A 149 -13.69 -9.37 -19.72
C ALA A 149 -14.19 -10.78 -19.41
N ARG A 150 -15.51 -11.01 -19.46
CA ARG A 150 -16.10 -12.34 -19.24
C ARG A 150 -15.50 -13.35 -20.21
N GLY A 151 -15.07 -14.48 -19.66
CA GLY A 151 -14.43 -15.59 -20.39
C GLY A 151 -12.93 -15.40 -20.69
N LYS A 152 -12.37 -14.20 -20.42
CA LYS A 152 -10.92 -13.95 -20.53
C LYS A 152 -10.18 -14.49 -19.32
N THR A 153 -8.91 -14.80 -19.51
CA THR A 153 -8.00 -15.31 -18.48
C THR A 153 -7.20 -14.16 -17.87
N LEU A 154 -7.37 -13.95 -16.56
CA LEU A 154 -6.51 -13.10 -15.74
C LEU A 154 -5.38 -13.95 -15.14
N GLY A 155 -4.14 -13.63 -15.51
CA GLY A 155 -2.93 -14.14 -14.89
C GLY A 155 -2.46 -13.23 -13.75
N ILE A 156 -2.39 -13.74 -12.53
CA ILE A 156 -1.93 -13.01 -11.35
C ILE A 156 -0.53 -13.50 -10.94
N ILE A 157 0.46 -12.61 -10.91
CA ILE A 157 1.80 -12.92 -10.41
C ILE A 157 1.92 -12.33 -9.00
N GLY A 158 2.06 -13.20 -8.00
CA GLY A 158 1.96 -12.87 -6.58
C GLY A 158 0.53 -13.07 -6.06
N TYR A 159 0.26 -14.22 -5.45
CA TYR A 159 -1.06 -14.60 -4.92
C TYR A 159 -1.17 -14.35 -3.42
N GLY A 160 -0.74 -13.16 -3.01
CA GLY A 160 -0.86 -12.64 -1.64
C GLY A 160 -2.21 -11.99 -1.37
N HIS A 161 -2.24 -11.00 -0.49
CA HIS A 161 -3.47 -10.32 -0.09
C HIS A 161 -4.21 -9.65 -1.26
N ILE A 162 -3.48 -8.91 -2.11
CA ILE A 162 -4.07 -8.19 -3.24
C ILE A 162 -4.48 -9.17 -4.33
N GLY A 163 -3.58 -10.07 -4.73
CA GLY A 163 -3.85 -11.06 -5.78
C GLY A 163 -5.06 -11.95 -5.48
N SER A 164 -5.19 -12.44 -4.25
CA SER A 164 -6.35 -13.26 -3.85
C SER A 164 -7.67 -12.47 -3.81
N GLN A 165 -7.66 -11.19 -3.40
CA GLN A 165 -8.85 -10.34 -3.47
C GLN A 165 -9.24 -9.99 -4.90
N LEU A 166 -8.26 -9.67 -5.76
CA LEU A 166 -8.48 -9.42 -7.18
C LEU A 166 -9.07 -10.67 -7.86
N SER A 167 -8.53 -11.85 -7.57
CA SER A 167 -9.03 -13.14 -8.05
C SER A 167 -10.53 -13.32 -7.81
N ILE A 168 -10.97 -13.15 -6.56
CA ILE A 168 -12.40 -13.27 -6.19
C ILE A 168 -13.26 -12.29 -6.99
N MET A 169 -12.82 -11.04 -7.16
CA MET A 169 -13.60 -10.03 -7.89
C MET A 169 -13.62 -10.29 -9.40
N ALA A 170 -12.51 -10.75 -9.97
CA ALA A 170 -12.41 -11.10 -11.38
C ALA A 170 -13.30 -12.31 -11.73
N GLU A 171 -13.33 -13.34 -10.87
CA GLU A 171 -14.26 -14.46 -11.04
C GLU A 171 -15.73 -14.01 -10.97
N ASN A 172 -16.08 -13.07 -10.08
CA ASN A 172 -17.45 -12.57 -9.96
C ASN A 172 -17.95 -11.83 -11.21
N ILE A 173 -17.06 -11.31 -12.06
CA ILE A 173 -17.42 -10.74 -13.38
C ILE A 173 -17.25 -11.76 -14.53
N GLY A 174 -16.96 -13.01 -14.20
CA GLY A 174 -16.88 -14.13 -15.12
C GLY A 174 -15.54 -14.27 -15.84
N MET A 175 -14.44 -13.72 -15.32
CA MET A 175 -13.09 -14.05 -15.80
C MET A 175 -12.67 -15.44 -15.30
N LYS A 176 -11.77 -16.09 -16.05
CA LYS A 176 -10.99 -17.23 -15.55
C LYS A 176 -9.77 -16.68 -14.84
N VAL A 177 -9.41 -17.23 -13.70
CA VAL A 177 -8.23 -16.76 -12.95
C VAL A 177 -7.20 -17.88 -12.85
N MET A 178 -5.96 -17.54 -13.20
CA MET A 178 -4.79 -18.34 -12.93
C MET A 178 -3.74 -17.50 -12.21
N PHE A 179 -2.91 -18.12 -11.39
CA PHE A 179 -1.89 -17.40 -10.65
C PHE A 179 -0.56 -18.12 -10.57
N TYR A 180 0.51 -17.35 -10.42
CA TYR A 180 1.84 -17.84 -10.13
C TYR A 180 2.35 -17.17 -8.86
N ASP A 181 2.89 -17.98 -7.95
CA ASP A 181 3.54 -17.53 -6.73
C ASP A 181 4.74 -18.45 -6.46
N ILE A 182 5.81 -17.92 -5.87
CA ILE A 182 7.00 -18.71 -5.53
C ILE A 182 6.71 -19.67 -4.37
N GLU A 183 5.71 -19.36 -3.54
CA GLU A 183 5.20 -20.23 -2.50
C GLU A 183 3.96 -20.98 -2.99
N ASN A 184 3.77 -22.21 -2.51
CA ASN A 184 2.53 -22.93 -2.75
C ASN A 184 1.38 -22.24 -1.99
N LYS A 185 0.45 -21.63 -2.72
CA LYS A 185 -0.75 -20.97 -2.16
C LYS A 185 -1.98 -21.83 -2.39
N LEU A 186 -2.84 -21.90 -1.38
CA LEU A 186 -4.16 -22.50 -1.54
C LEU A 186 -5.00 -21.63 -2.48
N PRO A 187 -5.51 -22.16 -3.60
CA PRO A 187 -6.42 -21.41 -4.46
C PRO A 187 -7.68 -21.04 -3.69
N LEU A 188 -8.20 -19.85 -3.98
CA LEU A 188 -9.54 -19.45 -3.57
C LEU A 188 -10.46 -19.64 -4.77
N THR A 189 -11.72 -19.97 -4.50
CA THR A 189 -12.76 -20.12 -5.54
C THR A 189 -12.32 -21.08 -6.65
N ASN A 190 -12.37 -20.68 -7.92
CA ASN A 190 -11.96 -21.52 -9.06
C ASN A 190 -10.59 -21.12 -9.61
N ALA A 191 -9.81 -20.31 -8.89
CA ALA A 191 -8.49 -19.90 -9.31
C ALA A 191 -7.56 -21.12 -9.40
N THR A 192 -6.72 -21.15 -10.44
CA THR A 192 -5.83 -22.28 -10.68
C THR A 192 -4.37 -21.84 -10.56
N PRO A 193 -3.52 -22.59 -9.82
CA PRO A 193 -2.08 -22.33 -9.85
C PRO A 193 -1.52 -22.70 -11.23
N ALA A 194 -0.65 -21.86 -11.76
CA ALA A 194 0.10 -22.12 -12.97
C ALA A 194 1.36 -22.94 -12.65
N ASP A 195 1.74 -23.85 -13.54
CA ASP A 195 2.92 -24.71 -13.33
C ASP A 195 4.23 -23.91 -13.36
N SER A 196 4.25 -22.81 -14.09
CA SER A 196 5.38 -21.89 -14.15
C SER A 196 4.93 -20.47 -14.52
N LEU A 197 5.80 -19.50 -14.29
CA LEU A 197 5.58 -18.13 -14.77
C LEU A 197 5.40 -18.09 -16.30
N SER A 198 6.18 -18.88 -17.05
CA SER A 198 6.05 -18.97 -18.52
C SER A 198 4.70 -19.51 -18.96
N ASP A 199 4.16 -20.48 -18.23
CA ASP A 199 2.84 -21.06 -18.51
C ASP A 199 1.72 -20.02 -18.32
N LEU A 200 1.78 -19.28 -17.21
CA LEU A 200 0.85 -18.18 -16.95
C LEU A 200 0.87 -17.11 -18.05
N LEU A 201 2.07 -16.65 -18.43
CA LEU A 201 2.23 -15.60 -19.43
C LEU A 201 1.74 -16.01 -20.82
N GLN A 202 1.76 -17.31 -21.15
CA GLN A 202 1.28 -17.81 -22.45
C GLN A 202 -0.25 -17.91 -22.51
N GLN A 203 -0.92 -18.10 -21.37
CA GLN A 203 -2.37 -18.34 -21.30
C GLN A 203 -3.20 -17.10 -20.92
N ALA A 204 -2.57 -16.11 -20.29
CA ALA A 204 -3.25 -14.93 -19.79
C ALA A 204 -3.58 -13.92 -20.91
N ASP A 205 -4.84 -13.47 -20.96
CA ASP A 205 -5.25 -12.31 -21.75
C ASP A 205 -4.82 -10.99 -21.08
N VAL A 206 -4.71 -11.02 -19.75
CA VAL A 206 -4.34 -9.89 -18.89
C VAL A 206 -3.42 -10.40 -17.79
N VAL A 207 -2.31 -9.69 -17.56
CA VAL A 207 -1.37 -10.02 -16.48
C VAL A 207 -1.36 -8.89 -15.45
N SER A 208 -1.44 -9.25 -14.16
CA SER A 208 -1.34 -8.31 -13.04
C SER A 208 -0.24 -8.73 -12.06
N LEU A 209 0.57 -7.76 -11.62
CA LEU A 209 1.73 -7.96 -10.74
C LEU A 209 1.42 -7.49 -9.31
N HIS A 210 1.55 -8.37 -8.33
CA HIS A 210 1.30 -8.11 -6.91
C HIS A 210 2.39 -8.72 -6.02
N VAL A 211 3.65 -8.46 -6.38
CA VAL A 211 4.85 -8.96 -5.70
C VAL A 211 5.52 -7.85 -4.85
N PRO A 212 6.25 -8.20 -3.79
CA PRO A 212 7.09 -7.24 -3.05
C PRO A 212 8.25 -6.72 -3.90
N GLU A 213 8.93 -5.67 -3.44
CA GLU A 213 10.19 -5.18 -4.04
C GLU A 213 11.37 -5.95 -3.45
N THR A 214 12.06 -6.75 -4.26
CA THR A 214 13.19 -7.61 -3.84
C THR A 214 14.26 -7.70 -4.93
N ALA A 215 15.36 -8.41 -4.69
CA ALA A 215 16.34 -8.65 -5.75
C ALA A 215 15.79 -9.50 -6.91
N GLU A 216 14.75 -10.30 -6.65
CA GLU A 216 14.13 -11.20 -7.63
C GLU A 216 12.98 -10.53 -8.40
N THR A 217 12.49 -9.38 -7.93
CA THR A 217 11.26 -8.71 -8.40
C THR A 217 11.36 -7.20 -8.25
#